data_AF-A0A7C6RRA9-F1
#
_entry.id   AF-A0A7C6RRA9-F1
#
_cell.length_a   1.000
_cell.length_b   1.000
_cell.length_c   1.000
_cell.angle_alpha   90.00
_cell.angle_beta   90.00
_cell.angle_gamma   90.00
#
_symmetry.space_group_name_H-M   'P 1'
#
loop_
_entity.id
_entity.type
_entity.pdbx_description
1 polymer ?
#
loop_
_entity_poly.entity_id
_entity_poly.type
_entity_poly.pdbx_seq_one_letter_code
_entity_poly.pdbx_strand_id
1 'polypeptide(L)'
;MYIDGIIKKYIDKDIFPKYKKYYSHSMFHINNVIKNMLMFSDYYTLDKNMAYVMAAFHDCGLNIDRENHEYESAKFFENDSEIKKILMINKLKS
;
A
#
# COMPACT_ATOMS: atom_id res chain seq x y z
N MET A 1 4.44 11.63 -13.75
CA MET A 1 3.68 10.58 -13.05
C MET A 1 4.17 10.57 -11.61
N TYR A 2 3.42 11.17 -10.68
CA TYR A 2 3.96 11.52 -9.36
C TYR A 2 3.12 10.88 -8.26
N ILE A 3 3.75 10.00 -7.47
CA ILE A 3 3.24 9.57 -6.17
C ILE A 3 3.69 10.59 -5.15
N ASP A 4 2.80 10.99 -4.24
CA ASP A 4 3.12 11.98 -3.23
C ASP A 4 4.29 11.52 -2.33
N GLY A 5 5.22 12.44 -2.09
CA GLY A 5 6.44 12.13 -1.36
C GLY A 5 6.21 11.78 0.12
N ILE A 6 5.13 12.29 0.72
CA ILE A 6 4.76 11.99 2.11
C ILE A 6 4.24 10.55 2.18
N ILE A 7 3.39 10.15 1.23
CA ILE A 7 2.91 8.77 1.12
C ILE A 7 4.08 7.81 0.96
N LYS A 8 4.98 8.08 0.01
CA LYS A 8 6.13 7.20 -0.24
C LYS A 8 6.98 7.04 1.02
N LYS A 9 7.28 8.15 1.70
CA LYS A 9 8.07 8.15 2.93
C LYS A 9 7.41 7.37 4.07
N TYR A 10 6.09 7.47 4.22
CA TYR A 10 5.33 6.70 5.22
C TYR A 10 5.41 5.20 4.92
N ILE A 11 5.10 4.81 3.68
CA ILE A 11 5.17 3.40 3.27
C ILE A 11 6.58 2.81 3.49
N ASP A 12 7.63 3.54 3.10
CA ASP A 12 9.01 3.08 3.23
C ASP A 12 9.45 2.89 4.69
N LYS A 13 8.94 3.71 5.62
CA LYS A 13 9.35 3.72 7.04
C LYS A 13 8.47 2.88 7.95
N ASP A 14 7.17 2.85 7.70
CA ASP A 14 6.19 2.32 8.63
C ASP A 14 5.56 1.01 8.13
N ILE A 15 5.54 0.79 6.82
CA ILE A 15 4.89 -0.38 6.20
C ILE A 15 5.92 -1.40 5.73
N PHE A 16 6.88 -1.01 4.88
CA PHE A 16 7.90 -1.92 4.35
C PHE A 16 8.74 -2.66 5.42
N PRO A 17 9.11 -2.06 6.55
CA PRO A 17 9.83 -2.79 7.60
C PRO A 17 9.00 -3.90 8.26
N LYS A 18 7.66 -3.83 8.23
CA LYS A 18 6.80 -4.91 8.75
C LYS A 18 6.98 -6.20 7.93
N TYR A 19 7.22 -6.06 6.62
CA TYR A 19 7.46 -7.19 5.71
C TYR A 19 8.79 -7.92 5.92
N LYS A 20 9.80 -7.28 6.52
CA LYS A 20 11.08 -7.94 6.81
C LYS A 20 10.95 -9.12 7.78
N LYS A 21 9.85 -9.20 8.53
CA LYS A 21 9.55 -10.33 9.42
C LYS A 21 8.96 -11.53 8.67
N TYR A 22 8.59 -11.38 7.40
CA TYR A 22 7.82 -12.37 6.63
C TYR A 22 8.73 -13.02 5.57
N TYR A 23 9.36 -14.13 5.94
CA TYR A 23 10.38 -14.82 5.12
C TYR A 23 9.87 -15.43 3.80
N SER A 24 8.55 -15.40 3.55
CA SER A 24 7.91 -16.01 2.38
C SER A 24 7.57 -15.04 1.25
N HIS A 25 7.60 -13.72 1.47
CA HIS A 25 7.37 -12.69 0.43
C HIS A 25 8.48 -11.65 0.44
N SER A 26 9.45 -11.81 -0.47
CA SER A 26 10.52 -10.83 -0.63
C SER A 26 9.95 -9.51 -1.16
N MET A 27 10.62 -8.39 -0.87
CA MET A 27 10.29 -7.06 -1.43
C MET A 27 10.16 -7.07 -2.96
N PHE A 28 10.74 -8.06 -3.63
CA PHE A 28 10.55 -8.31 -5.05
C PHE A 28 9.08 -8.57 -5.43
N HIS A 29 8.35 -9.36 -4.64
CA HIS A 29 6.92 -9.62 -4.86
C HIS A 29 6.11 -8.33 -4.73
N ILE A 30 6.30 -7.59 -3.63
CA ILE A 30 5.59 -6.32 -3.36
C ILE A 30 5.88 -5.29 -4.46
N ASN A 31 7.13 -5.18 -4.92
CA ASN A 31 7.49 -4.27 -6.01
C ASN A 31 6.79 -4.63 -7.32
N ASN A 32 6.62 -5.92 -7.64
CA ASN A 32 5.85 -6.35 -8.81
C ASN A 32 4.37 -5.98 -8.69
N VAL A 33 3.76 -6.19 -7.51
CA VAL A 33 2.36 -5.81 -7.25
C VAL A 33 2.18 -4.29 -7.39
N ILE A 34 3.07 -3.48 -6.80
CA ILE A 34 3.06 -2.02 -6.94
C ILE A 34 3.15 -1.62 -8.42
N LYS A 35 4.08 -2.20 -9.18
CA LYS A 35 4.25 -1.89 -10.60
C LYS A 35 2.98 -2.19 -11.39
N ASN A 36 2.37 -3.35 -11.18
CA ASN A 36 1.13 -3.74 -11.85
C ASN A 36 -0.02 -2.80 -11.48
N MET A 37 -0.19 -2.50 -10.19
CA MET A 37 -1.26 -1.63 -9.72
C MET A 37 -1.12 -0.20 -10.26
N LEU A 38 0.10 0.33 -10.34
CA LEU A 38 0.37 1.64 -10.94
C LEU A 38 0.08 1.64 -12.45
N MET A 39 0.46 0.58 -13.17
CA MET A 39 0.12 0.42 -14.58
C MET A 39 -1.41 0.40 -14.79
N PHE A 40 -2.16 -0.31 -13.95
CA PHE A 40 -3.62 -0.29 -14.00
C PHE A 40 -4.20 1.08 -13.66
N SER A 41 -3.61 1.79 -12.69
CA SER A 41 -4.06 3.13 -12.33
C SER A 41 -3.88 4.13 -13.47
N ASP A 42 -2.85 3.96 -14.30
CA ASP A 42 -2.68 4.74 -15.52
C ASP A 42 -3.73 4.39 -16.55
N TYR A 43 -3.92 3.09 -16.81
CA TYR A 43 -4.83 2.59 -17.83
C TYR A 43 -6.30 2.98 -17.55
N TYR A 44 -6.72 2.89 -16.29
CA TYR A 44 -8.08 3.20 -15.86
C TYR A 44 -8.26 4.63 -15.33
N THR A 45 -7.23 5.47 -15.39
CA THR A 45 -7.25 6.85 -14.86
C THR A 45 -7.69 6.92 -13.39
N LEU A 46 -7.18 6.00 -12.57
CA LEU A 46 -7.47 5.93 -11.13
C LEU A 46 -6.49 6.80 -10.33
N ASP A 47 -6.85 7.07 -9.07
CA ASP A 47 -5.95 7.72 -8.11
C ASP A 47 -4.72 6.85 -7.84
N LYS A 48 -3.57 7.28 -8.37
CA LYS A 48 -2.30 6.57 -8.26
C LYS A 48 -1.77 6.52 -6.83
N ASN A 49 -2.06 7.54 -6.02
CA ASN A 49 -1.67 7.56 -4.61
C ASN A 49 -2.43 6.48 -3.86
N MET A 50 -3.74 6.38 -4.10
CA MET A 50 -4.55 5.30 -3.52
C MET A 50 -4.08 3.93 -4.01
N ALA A 51 -3.85 3.77 -5.32
CA ALA A 51 -3.35 2.52 -5.90
C ALA A 51 -2.01 2.07 -5.28
N TYR A 52 -1.08 3.01 -5.09
CA TYR A 52 0.20 2.75 -4.43
C TYR A 52 0.03 2.29 -2.98
N VAL A 53 -0.83 2.97 -2.20
CA VAL A 53 -1.11 2.60 -0.82
C VAL A 53 -1.75 1.22 -0.73
N MET A 54 -2.76 0.93 -1.56
CA MET A 54 -3.40 -0.39 -1.57
C MET A 54 -2.40 -1.51 -1.90
N ALA A 55 -1.55 -1.30 -2.90
CA ALA A 55 -0.51 -2.26 -3.26
C ALA A 55 0.53 -2.47 -2.14
N ALA A 56 0.86 -1.42 -1.38
CA ALA A 56 1.79 -1.52 -0.25
C ALA A 56 1.18 -2.23 0.97
N PHE A 57 -0.14 -2.12 1.17
CA PHE A 57 -0.86 -2.76 2.30
C PHE A 57 -1.37 -4.17 1.99
N HIS A 58 -1.43 -4.57 0.72
CA HIS A 58 -2.01 -5.82 0.22
C HIS A 58 -1.56 -7.08 0.97
N ASP A 59 -0.30 -7.14 1.40
CA ASP A 59 0.28 -8.31 2.06
C ASP A 59 0.42 -8.16 3.59
N CYS A 60 -0.02 -7.03 4.18
CA CYS A 60 0.15 -6.77 5.62
C CYS A 60 -0.58 -7.82 6.50
N GLY A 61 -1.68 -8.39 6.00
CA GLY A 61 -2.54 -9.36 6.66
C GLY A 61 -2.07 -10.82 6.57
N LEU A 62 -1.05 -11.13 5.78
CA LEU A 62 -0.57 -12.52 5.57
C LEU A 62 -0.15 -13.24 6.84
N ASN A 63 0.20 -12.48 7.86
CA ASN A 63 0.65 -12.98 9.15
C ASN A 63 -0.49 -13.42 10.09
N ILE A 64 -1.70 -12.95 9.83
CA ILE A 64 -2.87 -13.25 10.65
C ILE A 64 -3.57 -14.48 10.07
N ASP A 65 -3.83 -14.45 8.77
CA ASP A 65 -4.48 -15.54 8.06
C ASP A 65 -4.04 -15.50 6.60
N ARG A 66 -3.40 -16.56 6.10
CA ARG A 66 -2.96 -16.63 4.71
C ARG A 66 -4.13 -16.80 3.74
N GLU A 67 -5.22 -17.45 4.16
CA GLU A 67 -6.41 -17.64 3.32
C GLU A 67 -7.25 -16.37 3.27
N ASN A 68 -7.30 -15.60 4.37
CA ASN A 68 -8.05 -14.34 4.47
C ASN A 68 -7.17 -13.08 4.50
N HIS A 69 -5.93 -13.17 4.00
CA HIS A 69 -4.95 -12.08 4.12
C HIS A 69 -5.43 -10.77 3.49
N GLU A 70 -6.23 -10.82 2.42
CA GLU A 70 -6.84 -9.63 1.81
C GLU A 70 -7.73 -8.87 2.80
N TYR A 71 -8.55 -9.59 3.57
CA TYR A 71 -9.44 -9.02 4.57
C TYR A 71 -8.66 -8.46 5.78
N GLU A 72 -7.63 -9.18 6.21
CA GLU A 72 -6.76 -8.73 7.30
C GLU A 72 -5.90 -7.53 6.88
N SER A 73 -5.42 -7.50 5.64
CA SER A 73 -4.75 -6.33 5.05
C SER A 73 -5.66 -5.12 4.97
N ALA A 74 -6.94 -5.32 4.60
CA ALA A 74 -7.94 -4.26 4.63
C ALA A 74 -8.17 -3.72 6.05
N LYS A 75 -8.20 -4.59 7.07
CA LYS A 75 -8.26 -4.15 8.48
C LYS A 75 -7.03 -3.35 8.89
N PHE A 76 -5.84 -3.74 8.45
CA PHE A 76 -4.62 -2.96 8.73
C PHE A 76 -4.73 -1.55 8.16
N PHE A 77 -5.20 -1.40 6.92
CA PHE A 77 -5.45 -0.09 6.33
C PHE A 77 -6.58 0.67 7.06
N GLU A 78 -7.67 -0.01 7.40
CA GLU A 78 -8.80 0.61 8.11
C GLU A 78 -8.40 1.17 9.48
N ASN A 79 -7.51 0.48 10.18
CA ASN A 79 -7.01 0.92 11.49
C ASN A 79 -5.87 1.93 11.38
N ASP A 80 -5.28 2.14 10.20
CA ASP A 80 -4.20 3.09 9.98
C ASP A 80 -4.75 4.51 9.75
N SER A 81 -5.00 5.21 10.86
CA SER A 81 -5.51 6.58 10.83
C SER A 81 -4.55 7.59 10.19
N GLU A 82 -3.25 7.30 10.18
CA GLU A 82 -2.22 8.21 9.68
C GLU A 82 -2.17 8.20 8.15
N ILE A 83 -2.17 7.02 7.52
CA ILE A 83 -2.23 6.95 6.05
C ILE A 83 -3.55 7.51 5.52
N LYS A 84 -4.68 7.28 6.21
CA LYS A 84 -5.98 7.87 5.85
C LYS A 84 -5.93 9.39 5.88
N LYS A 85 -5.31 9.98 6.90
CA LYS A 85 -5.11 11.43 7.01
C LYS A 85 -4.22 11.97 5.87
N ILE A 86 -3.13 11.27 5.55
CA ILE A 86 -2.23 11.66 4.45
C ILE A 86 -2.97 11.62 3.10
N LEU A 87 -3.77 10.58 2.85
CA LEU A 87 -4.58 10.46 1.63
C LEU A 87 -5.64 11.57 1.54
N MET A 88 -6.31 11.89 2.66
CA MET A 88 -7.31 12.97 2.69
C MET A 88 -6.68 14.34 2.42
N ILE A 89 -5.52 14.63 3.01
CA ILE A 89 -4.76 15.87 2.74
C ILE A 89 -4.33 15.94 1.27
N ASN A 90 -3.92 14.81 0.68
CA ASN A 90 -3.53 14.76 -0.72
C ASN A 90 -4.70 15.05 -1.68
N LYS A 91 -5.89 14.51 -1.40
CA LYS A 91 -7.10 14.79 -2.20
C LYS A 91 -7.54 16.27 -2.16
N LEU A 92 -7.16 17.01 -1.13
CA LEU A 92 -7.44 18.45 -1.03
C LEU A 92 -6.46 19.32 -1.83
N LYS A 93 -5.36 18.75 -2.34
CA LYS A 93 -4.33 19.46 -3.11
C LYS A 93 -4.48 19.30 -4.63
N SER A 94 -5.38 18.43 -5.08
CA SER A 94 -5.72 18.16 -6.49
C SER A 94 -6.96 18.91 -6.92
#